data_AF-A0A1M3N9M0-F1
#
_entry.id   AF-A0A1M3N9M0-F1
#
_cell.length_a   1.000
_cell.length_b   1.000
_cell.length_c   1.000
_cell.angle_alpha   90.00
_cell.angle_beta   90.00
_cell.angle_gamma   90.00
#
_symmetry.space_group_name_H-M   'P 1'
#
loop_
_entity.id
_entity.type
_entity.pdbx_description
1 polymer ?
#
loop_
_entity_poly.entity_id
_entity_poly.type
_entity_poly.pdbx_seq_one_letter_code
_entity_poly.pdbx_strand_id
1 'polypeptide(L)'
;MTIRGWNEAWQPLFDSLGRMKASWPTRGWSWDPRLLCVTSSFTTEQEPAARTATQIALQNEWTSATIVRAPQALRDVVERAGGIRQGQIALSTGPINGLLVYGLWWPWGDGETVSLRVGLADVDPNREPYIRFRDVYGVTF
;
A
#
# COMPACT_ATOMS: atom_id res chain seq x y z
N MET A 1 1.96 -8.52 -17.93
CA MET A 1 2.36 -7.40 -18.81
C MET A 1 3.29 -6.52 -17.99
N THR A 2 4.57 -6.42 -18.35
CA THR A 2 5.54 -5.66 -17.55
C THR A 2 5.35 -4.17 -17.79
N ILE A 3 5.11 -3.38 -16.73
CA ILE A 3 5.04 -1.93 -16.80
C ILE A 3 6.43 -1.38 -17.19
N ARG A 4 6.51 -0.68 -18.32
CA ARG A 4 7.80 -0.23 -18.91
C ARG A 4 8.14 1.23 -18.64
N GLY A 5 7.16 2.07 -18.35
CA GLY A 5 7.31 3.52 -18.12
C GLY A 5 6.02 4.13 -17.60
N TRP A 6 6.02 5.45 -17.36
CA TRP A 6 4.85 6.19 -16.89
C TRP A 6 3.67 6.15 -17.85
N ASN A 7 2.46 6.19 -17.28
CA ASN A 7 1.20 6.39 -18.00
C ASN A 7 0.40 7.48 -17.27
N GLU A 8 0.00 8.53 -18.00
CA GLU A 8 -0.71 9.68 -17.43
C GLU A 8 -2.04 9.32 -16.75
N ALA A 9 -2.66 8.20 -17.15
CA ALA A 9 -3.86 7.70 -16.47
C ALA A 9 -3.63 7.30 -15.00
N TRP A 10 -2.37 7.19 -14.56
CA TRP A 10 -2.02 6.94 -13.16
C TRP A 10 -1.92 8.20 -12.31
N GLN A 11 -1.86 9.40 -12.92
CA GLN A 11 -1.73 10.65 -12.17
C GLN A 11 -2.80 10.81 -11.07
N PRO A 12 -4.11 10.58 -11.33
CA PRO A 12 -5.13 10.73 -10.28
C PRO A 12 -4.96 9.75 -9.11
N LEU A 13 -4.39 8.56 -9.37
CA LEU A 13 -4.06 7.57 -8.35
C LEU A 13 -2.87 8.03 -7.50
N PHE A 14 -1.87 8.67 -8.10
CA PHE A 14 -0.73 9.20 -7.36
C PHE A 14 -1.12 10.44 -6.53
N ASP A 15 -2.01 11.27 -7.07
CA ASP A 15 -2.60 12.40 -6.33
C ASP A 15 -3.40 11.92 -5.11
N SER A 16 -4.15 10.81 -5.24
CA SER A 16 -4.86 10.23 -4.10
C SER A 16 -3.91 9.68 -3.04
N LEU A 17 -2.78 9.07 -3.42
CA LEU A 17 -1.73 8.67 -2.49
C LEU A 17 -1.11 9.86 -1.76
N GLY A 18 -0.90 10.98 -2.46
CA GLY A 18 -0.45 12.24 -1.84
C GLY A 18 -1.45 12.77 -0.80
N ARG A 19 -2.76 12.73 -1.11
CA ARG A 19 -3.81 13.09 -0.15
C ARG A 19 -3.88 12.13 1.03
N MET A 20 -3.78 10.82 0.79
CA MET A 20 -3.72 9.80 1.85
C MET A 20 -2.54 10.06 2.80
N LYS A 21 -1.34 10.35 2.25
CA LYS A 21 -0.17 10.71 3.04
C LYS A 21 -0.41 11.97 3.88
N ALA A 22 -1.03 13.01 3.31
CA ALA A 22 -1.31 14.26 4.01
C ALA A 22 -2.33 14.09 5.15
N SER A 23 -3.27 13.15 5.01
CA SER A 23 -4.26 12.81 6.04
C SER A 23 -3.80 11.72 7.04
N TRP A 24 -2.58 11.19 6.87
CA TRP A 24 -2.07 10.11 7.72
C TRP A 24 -1.85 10.59 9.16
N PRO A 25 -2.26 9.83 10.20
CA PRO A 25 -2.25 10.31 11.59
C PRO A 25 -0.85 10.48 12.18
N THR A 26 0.16 9.80 11.63
CA THR A 26 1.54 9.91 12.10
C THR A 26 2.41 10.63 11.07
N ARG A 27 3.40 11.37 11.57
CA ARG A 27 4.44 11.94 10.72
C ARG A 27 5.56 10.92 10.63
N GLY A 28 5.74 10.30 9.47
CA GLY A 28 6.84 9.36 9.28
C GLY A 28 6.44 8.25 8.32
N TRP A 29 6.93 8.37 7.09
CA TRP A 29 6.97 7.27 6.13
C TRP A 29 8.44 6.92 5.94
N SER A 30 8.76 5.63 5.95
CA SER A 30 10.10 5.13 5.66
C SER A 30 10.04 4.12 4.52
N TRP A 31 11.20 3.83 3.95
CA TRP A 31 11.33 2.78 2.95
C TRP A 31 11.60 1.42 3.63
N ASP A 32 10.84 0.40 3.27
CA ASP A 32 11.09 -0.99 3.62
C ASP A 32 11.79 -1.68 2.43
N PRO A 33 13.12 -1.89 2.47
CA PRO A 33 13.86 -2.49 1.36
C PRO A 33 13.59 -3.99 1.20
N ARG A 34 13.01 -4.65 2.22
CA ARG A 34 12.72 -6.10 2.17
C ARG A 34 11.51 -6.37 1.29
N LEU A 35 10.52 -5.50 1.38
CA LEU A 35 9.28 -5.58 0.61
C LEU A 35 9.18 -4.51 -0.50
N LEU A 36 10.26 -3.73 -0.67
CA LEU A 36 10.38 -2.64 -1.62
C LEU A 36 9.17 -1.70 -1.57
N CYS A 37 8.76 -1.26 -0.39
CA CYS A 37 7.52 -0.49 -0.23
C CYS A 37 7.69 0.62 0.81
N VAL A 38 6.75 1.55 0.88
CA VAL A 38 6.75 2.55 1.96
C VAL A 38 6.05 1.96 3.18
N THR A 39 6.52 2.30 4.37
CA THR A 39 5.91 1.86 5.61
C THR A 39 5.74 2.99 6.60
N SER A 40 4.68 2.91 7.39
CA SER A 40 4.42 3.78 8.52
C SER A 40 3.72 2.97 9.61
N SER A 41 3.91 3.35 10.86
CA SER A 41 3.21 2.75 12.00
C SER A 41 2.43 3.79 12.78
N PHE A 42 1.39 3.35 13.47
CA PHE A 42 0.47 4.15 14.28
C PHE A 42 -0.07 3.31 15.43
N THR A 43 -0.63 3.97 16.44
CA THR A 43 -1.22 3.30 17.60
C THR A 43 -2.67 2.88 17.32
N THR A 44 -3.20 1.91 18.05
CA THR A 44 -4.61 1.49 17.95
C THR A 44 -5.59 2.65 18.22
N GLU A 45 -5.22 3.64 19.03
CA GLU A 45 -6.00 4.87 19.22
C GLU A 45 -6.16 5.70 17.93
N GLN A 46 -5.15 5.64 17.05
CA GLN A 46 -5.11 6.36 15.78
C GLN A 46 -5.76 5.57 14.63
N GLU A 47 -6.20 4.34 14.86
CA GLU A 47 -6.80 3.47 13.85
C GLU A 47 -7.97 4.13 13.09
N PRO A 48 -8.94 4.81 13.74
CA PRO A 48 -10.03 5.46 13.00
C PRO A 48 -9.55 6.51 11.99
N ALA A 49 -8.53 7.29 12.36
CA ALA A 49 -7.92 8.28 11.48
C ALA A 49 -7.12 7.62 10.34
N ALA A 50 -6.34 6.58 10.66
CA ALA A 50 -5.62 5.80 9.66
C ALA A 50 -6.56 5.13 8.65
N ARG A 51 -7.70 4.56 9.10
CA ARG A 51 -8.72 3.98 8.21
C ARG A 51 -9.29 5.03 7.27
N THR A 52 -9.67 6.19 7.80
CA THR A 52 -10.19 7.31 7.01
C THR A 52 -9.16 7.75 5.96
N ALA A 53 -7.89 7.84 6.32
CA ALA A 53 -6.81 8.18 5.40
C ALA A 53 -6.66 7.12 4.30
N THR A 54 -6.59 5.82 4.65
CA THR A 54 -6.42 4.75 3.65
C THR A 54 -7.51 4.73 2.59
N GLN A 55 -8.77 5.00 2.97
CA GLN A 55 -9.90 5.01 2.04
C GLN A 55 -9.79 6.08 0.93
N ILE A 56 -8.96 7.11 1.12
CA ILE A 56 -8.70 8.14 0.11
C ILE A 56 -8.04 7.52 -1.14
N ALA A 57 -7.16 6.53 -0.97
CA ALA A 57 -6.35 5.98 -2.05
C ALA A 57 -6.51 4.46 -2.25
N LEU A 58 -6.92 3.71 -1.24
CA LEU A 58 -7.02 2.25 -1.23
C LEU A 58 -8.48 1.84 -0.97
N GLN A 59 -9.24 1.66 -2.05
CA GLN A 59 -10.70 1.59 -1.98
C GLN A 59 -11.24 0.18 -1.74
N ASN A 60 -10.45 -0.85 -2.02
CA ASN A 60 -10.85 -2.25 -1.85
C ASN A 60 -10.14 -2.86 -0.65
N GLU A 61 -10.88 -3.61 0.17
CA GLU A 61 -10.38 -4.33 1.33
C GLU A 61 -10.55 -5.85 1.16
N TRP A 62 -9.53 -6.59 1.57
CA TRP A 62 -9.43 -8.03 1.45
C TRP A 62 -8.99 -8.65 2.76
N THR A 63 -9.79 -9.58 3.26
CA THR A 63 -9.50 -10.38 4.46
C THR A 63 -8.98 -11.75 4.05
N SER A 64 -8.56 -12.57 5.00
CA SER A 64 -8.19 -13.97 4.74
C SER A 64 -9.31 -14.77 4.05
N ALA A 65 -10.57 -14.41 4.28
CA ALA A 65 -11.72 -15.05 3.64
C ALA A 65 -11.99 -14.55 2.21
N THR A 66 -11.63 -13.31 1.87
CA THR A 66 -11.99 -12.69 0.59
C THR A 66 -10.82 -12.54 -0.37
N ILE A 67 -9.58 -12.70 0.09
CA ILE A 67 -8.35 -12.52 -0.71
C ILE A 67 -8.29 -13.40 -1.95
N VAL A 68 -8.93 -14.58 -1.93
CA VAL A 68 -9.09 -15.47 -3.10
C VAL A 68 -9.72 -14.77 -4.32
N ARG A 69 -10.55 -13.74 -4.09
CA ARG A 69 -11.21 -12.96 -5.15
C ARG A 69 -10.42 -11.73 -5.60
N ALA A 70 -9.29 -11.43 -4.95
CA ALA A 70 -8.48 -10.28 -5.29
C ALA A 70 -7.75 -10.46 -6.64
N PRO A 71 -7.35 -9.35 -7.31
CA PRO A 71 -6.48 -9.42 -8.46
C PRO A 71 -5.23 -10.27 -8.19
N GLN A 72 -4.79 -11.05 -9.20
CA GLN A 72 -3.66 -11.98 -9.05
C GLN A 72 -2.41 -11.29 -8.48
N ALA A 73 -2.06 -10.10 -8.98
CA ALA A 73 -0.91 -9.33 -8.51
C ALA A 73 -0.97 -9.00 -7.00
N LEU A 74 -2.16 -8.77 -6.44
CA LEU A 74 -2.32 -8.56 -5.01
C LEU A 74 -2.17 -9.87 -4.23
N ARG A 75 -2.72 -10.97 -4.75
CA ARG A 75 -2.56 -12.30 -4.15
C ARG A 75 -1.08 -12.70 -4.08
N ASP A 76 -0.32 -12.43 -5.13
CA ASP A 76 1.12 -12.71 -5.18
C ASP A 76 1.89 -11.86 -4.16
N VAL A 77 1.55 -10.57 -3.99
CA VAL A 77 2.11 -9.71 -2.94
C VAL A 77 1.85 -10.28 -1.55
N VAL A 78 0.60 -10.67 -1.30
CA VAL A 78 0.18 -11.23 0.00
C VAL A 78 0.88 -12.56 0.28
N GLU A 79 1.00 -13.44 -0.71
CA GLU A 79 1.69 -14.72 -0.56
C GLU A 79 3.17 -14.51 -0.23
N ARG A 80 3.86 -13.60 -0.93
CA ARG A 80 5.24 -13.21 -0.62
C ARG A 80 5.40 -12.62 0.78
N ALA A 81 4.36 -11.96 1.30
CA ALA A 81 4.32 -11.42 2.66
C ALA A 81 3.98 -12.48 3.74
N GLY A 82 3.77 -13.75 3.36
CA GLY A 82 3.45 -14.83 4.29
C GLY A 82 1.95 -15.03 4.56
N GLY A 83 1.08 -14.48 3.70
CA GLY A 83 -0.37 -14.60 3.79
C GLY A 83 -1.03 -13.54 4.69
N ILE A 84 -2.34 -13.69 4.91
CA ILE A 84 -3.15 -12.83 5.80
C ILE A 84 -3.53 -13.62 7.04
N ARG A 85 -3.10 -13.15 8.21
CA ARG A 85 -3.47 -13.70 9.52
C ARG A 85 -4.69 -12.97 10.10
N GLN A 86 -5.22 -13.48 11.21
CA GLN A 86 -6.32 -12.85 11.92
C GLN A 86 -5.97 -11.38 12.30
N GLY A 87 -6.87 -10.45 12.01
CA GLY A 87 -6.67 -9.01 12.28
C GLY A 87 -5.86 -8.27 11.20
N GLN A 88 -5.24 -8.98 10.25
CA GLN A 88 -4.56 -8.36 9.10
C GLN A 88 -5.54 -8.19 7.94
N ILE A 89 -5.38 -7.12 7.18
CA ILE A 89 -6.16 -6.86 5.97
C ILE A 89 -5.25 -6.36 4.85
N ALA A 90 -5.48 -6.84 3.63
CA ALA A 90 -4.87 -6.28 2.43
C ALA A 90 -5.83 -5.24 1.83
N LEU A 91 -5.27 -4.14 1.36
CA LEU A 91 -5.98 -3.04 0.73
C LEU A 91 -5.49 -2.87 -0.70
N SER A 92 -6.30 -2.33 -1.60
CA SER A 92 -5.85 -2.06 -2.98
C SER A 92 -6.70 -1.06 -3.74
N THR A 93 -6.10 -0.46 -4.76
CA THR A 93 -6.81 0.23 -5.85
C THR A 93 -6.23 -0.20 -7.19
N GLY A 94 -7.11 -0.37 -8.18
CA GLY A 94 -6.78 -0.88 -9.51
C GLY A 94 -7.06 -2.37 -9.69
N PRO A 95 -6.62 -2.96 -10.81
CA PRO A 95 -5.66 -2.38 -11.75
C PRO A 95 -6.21 -1.20 -12.58
N ILE A 96 -5.44 -0.12 -12.71
CA ILE A 96 -5.71 0.99 -13.63
C ILE A 96 -4.60 0.96 -14.69
N ASN A 97 -4.93 0.68 -15.96
CA ASN A 97 -3.93 0.48 -17.02
C ASN A 97 -2.80 -0.49 -16.62
N GLY A 98 -3.16 -1.57 -15.91
CA GLY A 98 -2.22 -2.58 -15.45
C GLY A 98 -1.48 -2.26 -14.14
N LEU A 99 -1.58 -1.04 -13.60
CA LEU A 99 -0.98 -0.68 -12.32
C LEU A 99 -1.93 -0.97 -11.15
N LEU A 100 -1.45 -1.70 -10.16
CA LEU A 100 -2.15 -1.96 -8.91
C LEU A 100 -1.33 -1.41 -7.74
N VAL A 101 -1.96 -0.55 -6.92
CA VAL A 101 -1.40 -0.12 -5.64
C VAL A 101 -1.98 -1.01 -4.56
N TYR A 102 -1.13 -1.52 -3.69
CA TYR A 102 -1.54 -2.32 -2.54
C TYR A 102 -1.22 -1.62 -1.22
N GLY A 103 -1.98 -1.94 -0.20
CA GLY A 103 -1.70 -1.64 1.20
C GLY A 103 -1.73 -2.92 2.03
N LEU A 104 -0.83 -3.03 2.99
CA LEU A 104 -0.76 -4.12 3.94
C LEU A 104 -0.94 -3.54 5.36
N TRP A 105 -2.12 -3.69 5.97
CA TRP A 105 -2.43 -3.32 7.36
C TRP A 105 -2.18 -4.45 8.40
N TRP A 106 -1.06 -4.36 9.14
CA TRP A 106 -0.50 -5.44 9.97
C TRP A 106 -0.41 -4.98 11.43
N PRO A 107 -1.33 -5.42 12.31
CA PRO A 107 -1.16 -5.31 13.76
C PRO A 107 0.04 -6.16 14.22
N TRP A 108 0.81 -5.65 15.19
CA TRP A 108 2.02 -6.32 15.68
C TRP A 108 1.73 -7.42 16.72
N GLY A 109 0.51 -7.44 17.26
CA GLY A 109 0.10 -8.41 18.29
C GLY A 109 0.48 -7.99 19.72
N ASP A 110 1.06 -6.81 19.89
CA ASP A 110 1.31 -6.15 21.18
C ASP A 110 0.08 -5.42 21.75
N GLY A 111 -1.00 -5.32 20.97
CA GLY A 111 -2.25 -4.63 21.34
C GLY A 111 -2.21 -3.12 21.14
N GLU A 112 -1.08 -2.57 20.69
CA GLU A 112 -0.86 -1.12 20.61
C GLU A 112 -0.44 -0.68 19.21
N THR A 113 0.43 -1.44 18.55
CA THR A 113 1.08 -1.01 17.31
C THR A 113 0.47 -1.66 16.09
N VAL A 114 0.15 -0.83 15.10
CA VAL A 114 -0.24 -1.27 13.76
C VAL A 114 0.69 -0.62 12.74
N SER A 115 1.10 -1.41 11.74
CA SER A 115 1.87 -0.91 10.60
C SER A 115 1.05 -0.97 9.32
N LEU A 116 1.19 0.04 8.47
CA LEU A 116 0.76 0.03 7.09
C LEU A 116 2.00 -0.04 6.19
N ARG A 117 1.98 -0.93 5.20
CA ARG A 117 2.94 -0.92 4.09
C ARG A 117 2.21 -0.67 2.78
N VAL A 118 2.70 0.24 1.95
CA VAL A 118 2.06 0.59 0.67
C VAL A 118 3.08 0.46 -0.47
N GLY A 119 2.69 -0.16 -1.57
CA GLY A 119 3.58 -0.37 -2.71
C GLY A 119 2.83 -0.59 -4.03
N LEU A 120 3.61 -0.79 -5.10
CA LEU A 120 3.08 -1.10 -6.43
C LEU A 120 3.28 -2.60 -6.70
N ALA A 121 2.23 -3.31 -7.07
CA ALA A 121 2.33 -4.73 -7.38
C ALA A 121 2.93 -4.94 -8.78
N ASP A 122 3.88 -5.86 -8.88
CA ASP A 122 4.55 -6.30 -10.11
C ASP A 122 5.19 -5.17 -10.96
N VAL A 123 5.65 -4.12 -10.28
CA VAL A 123 6.44 -3.03 -10.86
C VAL A 123 7.89 -3.16 -10.40
N ASP A 124 8.82 -3.16 -11.35
CA ASP A 124 10.26 -3.11 -11.05
C ASP A 124 10.59 -1.79 -10.31
N PRO A 125 11.23 -1.84 -9.13
CA PRO A 125 11.52 -0.67 -8.31
C PRO A 125 12.44 0.36 -8.98
N ASN A 126 13.15 -0.04 -10.05
CA ASN A 126 14.02 0.84 -10.83
C ASN A 126 13.27 1.53 -11.98
N ARG A 127 11.98 1.27 -12.17
CA ARG A 127 11.15 1.90 -13.20
C ARG A 127 10.52 3.19 -12.69
N GLU A 128 10.28 4.10 -13.62
CA GLU A 128 9.72 5.43 -13.38
C GLU A 128 8.49 5.44 -12.44
N PRO A 129 7.50 4.52 -12.55
CA PRO A 129 6.33 4.56 -11.67
C PRO A 129 6.70 4.35 -10.20
N TYR A 130 7.70 3.52 -9.92
CA TYR A 130 8.18 3.30 -8.55
C TYR A 130 9.03 4.46 -8.03
N ILE A 131 9.77 5.14 -8.91
CA ILE A 131 10.50 6.37 -8.56
C ILE A 131 9.50 7.45 -8.14
N ARG A 132 8.52 7.75 -9.00
CA ARG A 132 7.45 8.72 -8.71
C ARG A 132 6.66 8.35 -7.45
N PHE A 133 6.44 7.04 -7.22
CA PHE A 133 5.73 6.56 -6.05
C PHE A 133 6.49 6.91 -4.77
N ARG A 134 7.80 6.72 -4.75
CA ARG A 134 8.65 7.09 -3.61
C ARG A 134 8.70 8.60 -3.40
N ASP A 135 8.71 9.38 -4.47
CA ASP A 135 8.68 10.85 -4.41
C ASP A 135 7.41 11.36 -3.73
N VAL A 136 6.24 10.73 -3.97
CA VAL A 136 4.98 11.06 -3.26
C VAL A 136 5.18 10.96 -1.74
N TYR A 137 5.86 9.90 -1.28
CA TYR A 137 6.11 9.69 0.15
C TYR A 137 7.34 10.44 0.67
N GLY A 138 8.20 10.94 -0.20
CA GLY A 138 9.44 11.63 0.16
C GLY A 138 10.47 10.71 0.81
N VAL A 139 10.55 9.46 0.35
CA VAL A 139 11.47 8.44 0.87
C VAL A 139 12.57 8.10 -0.13
N THR A 140 13.78 7.83 0.36
CA THR A 140 14.94 7.43 -0.47
C THR A 140 15.35 5.99 -0.19
N PHE A 141 16.22 5.43 -1.04
CA PHE A 141 16.89 4.14 -0.82
C PHE A 141 17.88 4.19 0.34
#